data_AF-A0AAV0UAC7-F1
#
_entry.id   AF-A0AAV0UAC7-F1
#
_cell.length_a   1.000
_cell.length_b   1.000
_cell.length_c   1.000
_cell.angle_alpha   90.00
_cell.angle_beta   90.00
_cell.angle_gamma   90.00
#
_symmetry.space_group_name_H-M   'P 1'
#
loop_
_entity.id
_entity.type
_entity.pdbx_description
1 polymer ?
#
loop_
_entity_poly.entity_id
_entity_poly.type
_entity_poly.pdbx_seq_one_letter_code
_entity_poly.pdbx_strand_id
1 'polypeptide(L)'
;METTEKVFLDIQRKRRKQVKTKAKETGQWKCCMFKIVRKNRYCNISRVPGSLFCGNHLPITDAIASKKSQKYKITTRHRIPCPVDASHTIYEYDLAKHVLVCNRVKDADIMKKLPYYSHNINSGTHCTSEDEDKMSVNTARQQEIATEKEEESDHLIPSTKDQQAVLKQHMSLVLVN
;
A
#
# COMPACT_ATOMS: atom_id res chain seq x y z
N MET A 1 31.28 -7.78 -37.30
CA MET A 1 32.01 -6.96 -36.29
C MET A 1 31.47 -7.11 -34.86
N GLU A 2 30.19 -7.43 -34.66
CA GLU A 2 29.54 -7.50 -33.31
C GLU A 2 30.22 -8.35 -32.22
N THR A 3 31.10 -9.30 -32.59
CA THR A 3 31.66 -10.29 -31.67
C THR A 3 32.57 -9.67 -30.61
N THR A 4 33.35 -8.65 -30.97
CA THR A 4 34.28 -7.97 -30.05
C THR A 4 33.55 -7.14 -28.99
N GLU A 5 32.49 -6.44 -29.37
CA GLU A 5 31.64 -5.67 -28.44
C GLU A 5 30.93 -6.61 -27.45
N LYS A 6 30.34 -7.71 -27.94
CA LYS A 6 29.69 -8.72 -27.11
C LYS A 6 30.67 -9.30 -26.06
N VAL A 7 31.91 -9.60 -26.47
CA VAL A 7 32.99 -10.02 -25.55
C VAL A 7 33.35 -8.93 -24.52
N PHE A 8 33.50 -7.68 -24.93
CA PHE A 8 33.78 -6.56 -24.02
C PHE A 8 32.66 -6.38 -22.97
N LEU A 9 31.40 -6.39 -23.40
CA LEU A 9 30.25 -6.29 -22.51
C LEU A 9 30.20 -7.45 -21.49
N ASP A 10 30.58 -8.66 -21.89
CA ASP A 10 30.67 -9.79 -20.95
C ASP A 10 31.88 -9.71 -20.01
N ILE A 11 33.02 -9.16 -20.42
CA ILE A 11 34.14 -8.84 -19.52
C ILE A 11 33.71 -7.80 -18.48
N GLN A 12 33.00 -6.74 -18.89
CA GLN A 12 32.44 -5.75 -17.96
C GLN A 12 31.40 -6.38 -17.02
N ARG A 13 30.54 -7.28 -17.53
CA ARG A 13 29.56 -8.04 -16.73
C ARG A 13 30.24 -8.93 -15.70
N LYS A 14 31.32 -9.65 -16.06
CA LYS A 14 32.15 -10.47 -15.16
C LYS A 14 32.83 -9.62 -14.08
N ARG A 15 33.49 -8.51 -14.46
CA ARG A 15 34.13 -7.57 -13.52
C ARG A 15 33.13 -6.99 -12.52
N ARG A 16 31.95 -6.56 -12.98
CA ARG A 16 30.85 -6.08 -12.11
C ARG A 16 30.36 -7.15 -11.14
N LYS A 17 30.27 -8.43 -11.54
CA LYS A 17 29.95 -9.55 -10.64
C LYS A 17 31.04 -9.75 -9.57
N GLN A 18 32.32 -9.77 -9.95
CA GLN A 18 33.45 -9.96 -9.03
C GLN A 18 33.58 -8.83 -8.00
N VAL A 19 33.39 -7.57 -8.41
CA VAL A 19 33.35 -6.43 -7.46
C VAL A 19 32.17 -6.60 -6.49
N LYS A 20 31.03 -7.12 -6.95
CA LYS A 20 29.85 -7.37 -6.12
C LYS A 20 30.06 -8.46 -5.06
N THR A 21 30.78 -9.53 -5.39
CA THR A 21 31.10 -10.60 -4.41
C THR A 21 32.15 -10.12 -3.41
N LYS A 22 33.26 -9.56 -3.89
CA LYS A 22 34.32 -8.99 -3.03
C LYS A 22 33.78 -7.97 -2.03
N ALA A 23 32.92 -7.03 -2.46
CA ALA A 23 32.31 -6.05 -1.56
C ALA A 23 31.34 -6.66 -0.53
N LYS A 24 30.82 -7.88 -0.77
CA LYS A 24 30.03 -8.64 0.22
C LYS A 24 30.94 -9.36 1.22
N GLU A 25 32.03 -9.93 0.74
CA GLU A 25 33.05 -10.63 1.54
C GLU A 25 33.82 -9.68 2.47
N THR A 26 34.25 -8.52 1.99
CA THR A 26 35.00 -7.52 2.79
C THR A 26 34.12 -6.65 3.70
N GLY A 27 32.83 -6.97 3.84
CA GLY A 27 31.87 -6.16 4.62
C GLY A 27 31.49 -4.80 4.02
N GLN A 28 32.15 -4.35 2.95
CA GLN A 28 31.95 -3.04 2.28
C GLN A 28 30.62 -2.93 1.50
N TRP A 29 29.62 -3.74 1.82
CA TRP A 29 28.38 -3.89 1.09
C TRP A 29 27.38 -2.77 1.41
N LYS A 30 27.37 -1.71 0.58
CA LYS A 30 26.54 -0.50 0.79
C LYS A 30 25.04 -0.68 0.51
N CYS A 31 24.61 -1.80 -0.08
CA CYS A 31 23.21 -2.04 -0.46
C CYS A 31 22.44 -2.90 0.55
N CYS A 32 21.11 -2.82 0.51
CA CYS A 32 20.19 -3.58 1.37
C CYS A 32 20.41 -5.10 1.27
N MET A 33 20.45 -5.78 2.42
CA MET A 33 20.68 -7.23 2.52
C MET A 33 19.42 -8.09 2.32
N PHE A 34 18.26 -7.49 2.03
CA PHE A 34 17.02 -8.22 1.74
C PHE A 34 17.12 -9.00 0.42
N LYS A 35 16.89 -10.31 0.44
CA LYS A 35 16.96 -11.19 -0.75
C LYS A 35 15.60 -11.26 -1.44
N ILE A 36 15.50 -10.69 -2.64
CA ILE A 36 14.32 -10.79 -3.50
C ILE A 36 14.34 -12.18 -4.17
N VAL A 37 13.67 -13.16 -3.54
CA VAL A 37 13.67 -14.59 -3.94
C VAL A 37 13.34 -14.75 -5.43
N ARG A 38 12.20 -14.21 -5.89
CA ARG A 38 11.73 -14.27 -7.30
C ARG A 38 12.72 -13.69 -8.32
N LYS A 39 13.67 -12.84 -7.90
CA LYS A 39 14.67 -12.20 -8.78
C LYS A 39 16.11 -12.69 -8.47
N ASN A 40 16.23 -13.74 -7.65
CA ASN A 40 17.44 -14.32 -7.06
C ASN A 40 18.58 -13.31 -6.78
N ARG A 41 18.24 -12.19 -6.14
CA ARG A 41 19.21 -11.11 -5.86
C ARG A 41 18.86 -10.32 -4.61
N TYR A 42 19.89 -9.77 -3.98
CA TYR A 42 19.71 -8.72 -2.96
C TYR A 42 19.13 -7.44 -3.56
N CYS A 43 18.39 -6.69 -2.74
CA CYS A 43 17.88 -5.37 -3.07
C CYS A 43 19.03 -4.40 -3.41
N ASN A 44 18.89 -3.62 -4.47
CA ASN A 44 19.94 -2.72 -4.97
C ASN A 44 19.83 -1.28 -4.44
N ILE A 45 18.92 -1.02 -3.49
CA ILE A 45 18.78 0.27 -2.82
C ILE A 45 19.83 0.34 -1.69
N SER A 46 20.47 1.50 -1.52
CA SER A 46 21.42 1.75 -0.43
C SER A 46 20.82 1.48 0.95
N ARG A 47 21.66 1.06 1.90
CA ARG A 47 21.29 0.90 3.31
C ARG A 47 20.94 2.24 3.97
N VAL A 48 20.07 2.19 4.97
CA VAL A 48 19.98 3.25 5.99
C VAL A 48 21.25 3.16 6.85
N PRO A 49 21.96 4.27 7.16
CA PRO A 49 23.12 4.22 8.05
C PRO A 49 22.73 3.59 9.40
N GLY A 50 23.50 2.61 9.87
CA GLY A 50 23.21 1.81 11.06
C GLY A 50 22.39 0.54 10.82
N SER A 51 21.71 0.37 9.67
CA SER A 51 20.98 -0.86 9.34
C SER A 51 21.64 -1.67 8.23
N LEU A 52 21.35 -2.97 8.18
CA LEU A 52 21.66 -3.85 7.03
C LEU A 52 20.67 -3.66 5.85
N PHE A 53 19.59 -2.90 6.05
CA PHE A 53 18.47 -2.78 5.12
C PHE A 53 18.26 -1.35 4.61
N CYS A 54 17.50 -1.20 3.53
CA CYS A 54 17.01 0.10 3.05
C CYS A 54 15.64 0.42 3.66
N GLY A 55 15.22 1.68 3.64
CA GLY A 55 13.94 2.13 4.22
C GLY A 55 12.66 1.54 3.60
N ASN A 56 12.75 0.65 2.60
CA ASN A 56 11.61 -0.14 2.07
C ASN A 56 11.59 -1.59 2.59
N HIS A 57 12.69 -2.09 3.17
CA HIS A 57 12.82 -3.43 3.74
C HIS A 57 13.39 -3.39 5.17
N LEU A 58 13.26 -2.25 5.85
CA LEU A 58 13.70 -2.05 7.22
C LEU A 58 12.72 -2.79 8.17
N PRO A 59 13.19 -3.71 9.02
CA PRO A 59 12.35 -4.35 10.03
C PRO A 59 11.67 -3.33 10.95
N ILE A 60 10.49 -3.67 11.48
CA ILE A 60 9.77 -2.81 12.44
C ILE A 60 10.57 -2.65 13.74
N THR A 61 11.34 -3.68 14.12
CA THR A 61 12.30 -3.68 15.24
C THR A 61 13.48 -2.71 15.01
N ASP A 62 13.94 -2.59 13.76
CA ASP A 62 15.07 -1.73 13.38
C ASP A 62 14.57 -0.29 13.25
N ALA A 63 14.16 0.31 14.38
CA ALA A 63 13.55 1.64 14.48
C ALA A 63 14.50 2.82 14.16
N ILE A 64 15.49 2.60 13.29
CA ILE A 64 16.45 3.55 12.72
C ILE A 64 15.70 4.47 11.74
N ALA A 65 14.85 5.31 12.32
CA ALA A 65 14.02 6.27 11.63
C ALA A 65 14.88 7.37 10.99
N SER A 66 14.64 7.65 9.71
CA SER A 66 15.17 8.82 9.03
C SER A 66 14.81 10.12 9.76
N LYS A 67 15.59 11.20 9.56
CA LYS A 67 15.26 12.55 10.07
C LYS A 67 13.86 13.04 9.66
N LYS A 68 13.24 12.48 8.60
CA LYS A 68 11.83 12.72 8.26
C LYS A 68 10.90 11.94 9.19
N SER A 69 11.03 10.62 9.25
CA SER A 69 10.13 9.76 10.04
C SER A 69 10.27 9.96 11.56
N GLN A 70 11.42 10.42 12.06
CA GLN A 70 11.59 10.83 13.45
C GLN A 70 10.61 11.94 13.90
N LYS A 71 10.09 12.77 12.98
CA LYS A 71 9.11 13.82 13.30
C LYS A 71 7.69 13.30 13.60
N TYR A 72 7.40 12.03 13.30
CA TYR A 72 6.06 11.45 13.42
C TYR A 72 6.02 10.42 14.56
N LYS A 73 4.83 10.19 15.15
CA LYS A 73 4.61 9.22 16.24
C LYS A 73 5.08 7.82 15.81
N ILE A 74 5.71 7.06 16.71
CA ILE A 74 6.31 5.75 16.39
C ILE A 74 5.29 4.78 15.77
N THR A 75 4.07 4.75 16.30
CA THR A 75 2.91 4.02 15.74
C THR A 75 2.76 4.25 14.24
N THR A 76 2.76 5.52 13.81
CA THR A 76 2.57 5.91 12.40
C THR A 76 3.76 5.65 11.47
N ARG A 77 4.91 5.19 11.99
CA ARG A 77 6.13 4.93 11.20
C ARG A 77 6.11 3.58 10.47
N HIS A 78 5.10 2.74 10.71
CA HIS A 78 4.96 1.48 9.98
C HIS A 78 4.50 1.71 8.52
N ARG A 79 4.55 0.66 7.70
CA ARG A 79 4.08 0.69 6.32
C ARG A 79 2.79 -0.08 6.14
N ILE A 80 1.85 0.51 5.43
CA ILE A 80 0.57 -0.06 5.02
C ILE A 80 0.55 -0.26 3.50
N PRO A 81 -0.26 -1.20 2.96
CA PRO A 81 -0.61 -1.18 1.54
C PRO A 81 -1.34 0.14 1.18
N CYS A 82 -1.28 0.57 -0.07
CA CYS A 82 -2.10 1.69 -0.52
C CYS A 82 -3.59 1.26 -0.62
N PRO A 83 -4.55 2.07 -0.15
CA PRO A 83 -5.97 1.71 -0.16
C PRO A 83 -6.58 1.60 -1.57
N VAL A 84 -5.89 2.09 -2.61
CA VAL A 84 -6.35 2.07 -4.02
C VAL A 84 -5.62 0.99 -4.84
N ASP A 85 -4.48 0.49 -4.35
CA ASP A 85 -3.73 -0.62 -4.95
C ASP A 85 -2.82 -1.28 -3.92
N ALA A 86 -3.04 -2.57 -3.64
CA ALA A 86 -2.20 -3.35 -2.74
C ALA A 86 -0.80 -3.68 -3.31
N SER A 87 -0.51 -3.36 -4.59
CA SER A 87 0.78 -3.67 -5.23
C SER A 87 1.98 -2.91 -4.64
N HIS A 88 1.74 -1.79 -3.94
CA HIS A 88 2.79 -0.98 -3.30
C HIS A 88 2.44 -0.56 -1.87
N THR A 89 3.48 -0.29 -1.07
CA THR A 89 3.35 0.09 0.35
C THR A 89 3.93 1.47 0.65
N ILE A 90 3.27 2.15 1.59
CA ILE A 90 3.48 3.56 1.95
C ILE A 90 3.55 3.70 3.47
N TYR A 91 4.16 4.78 3.96
CA TYR A 91 4.07 5.09 5.39
C TYR A 91 2.70 5.66 5.73
N GLU A 92 2.12 5.24 6.86
CA GLU A 92 0.82 5.73 7.34
C GLU A 92 0.80 7.27 7.43
N TYR A 93 1.86 7.88 8.00
CA TYR A 93 1.96 9.36 8.11
C TYR A 93 2.05 10.11 6.77
N ASP A 94 2.35 9.44 5.66
CA ASP A 94 2.38 10.03 4.30
C ASP A 94 1.11 9.67 3.49
N LEU A 95 0.17 8.87 4.01
CA LEU A 95 -1.01 8.35 3.30
C LEU A 95 -1.80 9.43 2.55
N ALA A 96 -2.21 10.50 3.25
CA ALA A 96 -3.00 11.58 2.65
C ALA A 96 -2.26 12.28 1.48
N LYS A 97 -0.93 12.40 1.57
CA LYS A 97 -0.09 12.96 0.50
C LYS A 97 0.12 11.96 -0.64
N HIS A 98 0.16 10.67 -0.33
CA HIS A 98 0.29 9.62 -1.33
C HIS A 98 -0.91 9.55 -2.27
N VAL A 99 -2.14 9.58 -1.74
CA VAL A 99 -3.37 9.46 -2.55
C VAL A 99 -3.39 10.48 -3.69
N LEU A 100 -3.05 11.75 -3.40
CA LEU A 100 -2.98 12.84 -4.37
C LEU A 100 -1.95 12.63 -5.50
N VAL A 101 -0.87 11.88 -5.24
CA VAL A 101 0.19 11.62 -6.23
C VAL A 101 0.15 10.22 -6.84
N CYS A 102 -0.68 9.32 -6.31
CA CYS A 102 -0.74 7.92 -6.69
C CYS A 102 -1.14 7.74 -8.16
N ASN A 103 -0.36 6.95 -8.90
CA ASN A 103 -0.66 6.67 -10.31
C ASN A 103 -2.03 6.01 -10.45
N ARG A 104 -2.36 5.00 -9.62
CA ARG A 104 -3.65 4.29 -9.73
C ARG A 104 -4.87 5.21 -9.54
N VAL A 105 -4.76 6.23 -8.69
CA VAL A 105 -5.81 7.25 -8.50
C VAL A 105 -5.96 8.08 -9.79
N LYS A 106 -4.84 8.60 -10.30
CA LYS A 106 -4.82 9.37 -11.56
C LYS A 106 -5.31 8.55 -12.75
N ASP A 107 -4.94 7.28 -12.85
CA ASP A 107 -5.38 6.36 -13.90
C ASP A 107 -6.91 6.19 -13.84
N ALA A 108 -7.48 6.02 -12.65
CA ALA A 108 -8.93 5.95 -12.46
C ALA A 108 -9.64 7.28 -12.78
N ASP A 109 -9.05 8.42 -12.39
CA ASP A 109 -9.59 9.75 -12.70
C ASP A 109 -9.44 10.14 -14.19
N ILE A 110 -8.52 9.50 -14.92
CA ILE A 110 -8.42 9.58 -16.38
C ILE A 110 -9.46 8.67 -17.03
N MET A 111 -9.62 7.42 -16.56
CA MET A 111 -10.64 6.49 -17.07
C MET A 111 -12.05 7.09 -16.97
N LYS A 112 -12.40 7.70 -15.83
CA LYS A 112 -13.67 8.41 -15.58
C LYS A 112 -13.96 9.58 -16.55
N LYS A 113 -12.98 10.04 -17.32
CA LYS A 113 -13.10 11.16 -18.29
C LYS A 113 -13.14 10.70 -19.74
N LEU A 114 -13.07 9.40 -20.00
CA LEU A 114 -13.19 8.86 -21.35
C LEU A 114 -14.67 8.90 -21.81
N PRO A 115 -15.01 9.36 -23.02
CA PRO A 115 -16.40 9.54 -23.47
C PRO A 115 -17.29 8.29 -23.42
N TYR A 116 -16.69 7.10 -23.43
CA TYR A 116 -17.38 5.81 -23.41
C TYR A 116 -17.10 5.01 -22.12
N TYR A 117 -16.54 5.65 -21.08
CA TYR A 117 -16.47 5.04 -19.75
C TYR A 117 -17.77 5.32 -19.01
N SER A 118 -18.52 4.26 -18.74
CA SER A 118 -19.49 4.25 -17.63
C SER A 118 -18.96 3.33 -16.54
N HIS A 119 -19.29 3.65 -15.28
CA HIS A 119 -18.88 2.83 -14.14
C HIS A 119 -19.71 1.53 -14.12
N ASN A 120 -19.12 0.44 -13.64
CA ASN A 120 -19.82 -0.81 -13.31
C ASN A 120 -20.71 -1.47 -14.41
N ILE A 121 -20.59 -1.14 -15.71
CA ILE A 121 -21.50 -1.67 -16.76
C ILE A 121 -21.55 -3.21 -16.84
N ASN A 122 -20.46 -3.87 -16.44
CA ASN A 122 -20.31 -5.34 -16.44
C ASN A 122 -20.44 -5.94 -15.01
N SER A 123 -21.04 -5.22 -14.07
CA SER A 123 -21.23 -5.66 -12.67
C SER A 123 -22.30 -6.74 -12.50
N GLY A 124 -23.18 -6.92 -13.49
CA GLY A 124 -24.37 -7.78 -13.41
C GLY A 124 -25.58 -7.13 -12.74
N THR A 125 -25.45 -5.92 -12.19
CA THR A 125 -26.54 -5.24 -11.46
C THR A 125 -27.70 -4.79 -12.36
N HIS A 126 -27.49 -4.70 -13.68
CA HIS A 126 -28.49 -4.27 -14.68
C HIS A 126 -29.62 -5.30 -14.95
N CYS A 127 -29.69 -6.40 -14.19
CA CYS A 127 -30.72 -7.43 -14.32
C CYS A 127 -31.89 -7.27 -13.33
N THR A 128 -32.05 -6.09 -12.71
CA THR A 128 -33.31 -5.70 -12.04
C THR A 128 -34.22 -5.00 -13.04
N SER A 129 -35.28 -5.67 -13.50
CA SER A 129 -36.36 -5.00 -14.23
C SER A 129 -37.12 -4.08 -13.28
N GLU A 130 -37.51 -2.88 -13.74
CA GLU A 130 -38.31 -1.93 -12.98
C GLU A 130 -39.80 -2.31 -13.00
N ASP A 131 -40.09 -3.53 -12.53
CA ASP A 131 -41.45 -4.00 -12.23
C ASP A 131 -41.76 -3.71 -10.75
N GLU A 132 -42.26 -2.50 -10.48
CA GLU A 132 -42.73 -2.06 -9.15
C GLU A 132 -44.00 -2.83 -8.73
N ASP A 133 -43.86 -4.04 -8.18
CA ASP A 133 -44.89 -4.58 -7.29
C ASP A 133 -44.37 -5.53 -6.19
N LYS A 134 -44.40 -5.00 -4.96
CA LYS A 134 -44.63 -5.66 -3.66
C LYS A 134 -44.36 -7.17 -3.54
N MET A 135 -43.30 -7.53 -2.82
CA MET A 135 -43.38 -8.69 -1.91
C MET A 135 -42.51 -8.53 -0.65
N SER A 136 -43.15 -8.25 0.49
CA SER A 136 -42.50 -8.31 1.80
C SER A 136 -42.46 -9.75 2.32
N VAL A 137 -41.31 -10.42 2.23
CA VAL A 137 -41.09 -11.71 2.90
C VAL A 137 -40.33 -11.51 4.20
N ASN A 138 -41.07 -11.37 5.30
CA ASN A 138 -40.51 -11.42 6.65
C ASN A 138 -39.88 -12.80 6.89
N THR A 139 -38.55 -12.87 7.01
CA THR A 139 -37.86 -14.03 7.59
C THR A 139 -37.11 -13.56 8.83
N ALA A 140 -37.84 -13.44 9.93
CA ALA A 140 -37.22 -13.22 11.24
C ALA A 140 -36.40 -14.46 11.62
N ARG A 141 -35.12 -14.29 11.90
CA ARG A 141 -34.30 -15.28 12.60
C ARG A 141 -33.74 -14.65 13.86
N GLN A 142 -34.25 -15.11 15.00
CA GLN A 142 -33.98 -14.52 16.31
C GLN A 142 -32.49 -14.65 16.67
N GLN A 143 -31.98 -13.60 17.32
CA GLN A 143 -30.78 -13.69 18.16
C GLN A 143 -31.24 -13.56 19.61
N GLU A 144 -30.99 -14.57 20.43
CA GLU A 144 -31.02 -14.43 21.88
C GLU A 144 -29.64 -13.95 22.35
N ILE A 145 -29.60 -12.83 23.08
CA ILE A 145 -28.40 -12.34 23.76
C ILE A 145 -28.83 -11.97 25.18
N ALA A 146 -28.28 -12.69 26.17
CA ALA A 146 -28.47 -12.38 27.58
C ALA A 146 -27.67 -11.12 27.99
N THR A 147 -28.08 -10.48 29.09
CA THR A 147 -27.53 -9.19 29.54
C THR A 147 -26.77 -9.34 30.87
N GLU A 148 -25.51 -8.89 30.90
CA GLU A 148 -24.72 -8.62 32.12
C GLU A 148 -23.80 -7.40 31.89
N LYS A 149 -23.04 -6.96 32.91
CA LYS A 149 -22.44 -5.62 32.99
C LYS A 149 -21.18 -5.53 33.92
N GLU A 150 -20.53 -4.38 34.21
CA GLU A 150 -20.65 -2.99 33.69
C GLU A 150 -19.49 -2.66 32.71
N GLU A 151 -18.47 -1.80 32.90
CA GLU A 151 -18.04 -0.86 33.97
C GLU A 151 -17.58 0.48 33.34
N GLU A 152 -17.41 1.53 34.14
CA GLU A 152 -17.20 2.92 33.70
C GLU A 152 -15.72 3.36 33.74
N SER A 153 -15.23 4.05 32.69
CA SER A 153 -14.03 4.89 32.80
C SER A 153 -13.96 6.02 31.74
N ASP A 154 -13.94 7.26 32.22
CA ASP A 154 -13.91 8.47 31.40
C ASP A 154 -12.52 8.77 30.83
N HIS A 155 -12.41 9.05 29.52
CA HIS A 155 -11.39 9.96 28.96
C HIS A 155 -11.85 10.55 27.61
N LEU A 156 -11.72 11.87 27.45
CA LEU A 156 -12.31 12.64 26.35
C LEU A 156 -11.57 12.46 25.01
N ILE A 157 -12.25 11.84 24.03
CA ILE A 157 -11.76 11.62 22.66
C ILE A 157 -12.42 12.64 21.71
N PRO A 158 -11.67 13.41 20.89
CA PRO A 158 -12.25 14.25 19.84
C PRO A 158 -13.10 13.45 18.85
N SER A 159 -14.29 13.95 18.55
CA SER A 159 -15.39 13.16 17.99
C SER A 159 -15.06 12.42 16.68
N THR A 160 -15.34 11.12 16.66
CA THR A 160 -15.27 10.26 15.47
C THR A 160 -16.25 10.66 14.37
N LYS A 161 -17.26 11.50 14.67
CA LYS A 161 -18.23 11.99 13.66
C LYS A 161 -17.57 12.72 12.50
N ASP A 162 -16.51 13.51 12.74
CA ASP A 162 -15.89 14.34 11.68
C ASP A 162 -15.06 13.48 10.72
N GLN A 163 -14.37 12.45 11.23
CA GLN A 163 -13.68 11.47 10.40
C GLN A 163 -14.67 10.58 9.63
N GLN A 164 -15.79 10.22 10.26
CA GLN A 164 -16.89 9.53 9.57
C GLN A 164 -17.59 10.40 8.53
N ALA A 165 -17.66 11.73 8.72
CA ALA A 165 -18.26 12.64 7.74
C ALA A 165 -17.46 12.67 6.43
N VAL A 166 -16.12 12.81 6.53
CA VAL A 166 -15.22 12.75 5.36
C VAL A 166 -15.31 11.39 4.65
N LEU A 167 -15.34 10.28 5.41
CA LEU A 167 -15.51 8.94 4.83
C LEU A 167 -16.89 8.77 4.16
N LYS A 168 -17.97 9.22 4.79
CA LYS A 168 -19.34 9.14 4.23
C LYS A 168 -19.48 9.98 2.97
N GLN A 169 -18.92 11.20 2.92
CA GLN A 169 -18.94 12.04 1.72
C GLN A 169 -18.16 11.42 0.55
N HIS A 170 -17.10 10.65 0.84
CA HIS A 170 -16.37 9.90 -0.18
C HIS A 170 -17.07 8.60 -0.60
N MET A 171 -17.94 8.03 0.24
CA MET A 171 -18.71 6.81 -0.05
C MET A 171 -20.06 7.08 -0.72
N SER A 172 -20.69 8.24 -0.47
CA SER A 172 -21.91 8.65 -1.20
C SER A 172 -21.64 8.89 -2.69
N LEU A 173 -20.43 9.31 -3.04
CA LEU A 173 -19.94 9.40 -4.44
C LEU A 173 -19.59 8.03 -5.07
N VAL A 174 -19.87 6.92 -4.37
CA VAL A 174 -19.75 5.53 -4.84
C VAL A 174 -21.12 4.82 -4.83
N LEU A 175 -22.18 5.50 -4.39
CA LEU A 175 -23.56 4.97 -4.32
C LEU A 175 -24.57 5.84 -5.10
N VAL A 176 -24.07 6.65 -6.03
CA VAL A 176 -24.85 7.27 -7.12
C VAL A 176 -24.01 7.13 -8.39
N ASN A 177 -24.32 6.09 -9.19
CA ASN A 177 -23.69 5.55 -10.42
C ASN A 177 -23.01 4.18 -10.23
#